data_AF-A0A1Q3PH34-F1
#
_entry.id   AF-A0A1Q3PH34-F1
#
_cell.length_a   1.000
_cell.length_b   1.000
_cell.length_c   1.000
_cell.angle_alpha   90.00
_cell.angle_beta   90.00
_cell.angle_gamma   90.00
#
_symmetry.space_group_name_H-M   'P 1'
#
loop_
_entity.id
_entity.type
_entity.pdbx_description
1 polymer ?
#
loop_
_entity_poly.entity_id
_entity_poly.type
_entity_poly.pdbx_seq_one_letter_code
_entity_poly.pdbx_strand_id
1 'polypeptide(L)'
;MDTEKIWHRHNLFWKYVWYRRFITLRPNIKVFFLVGLILVLTYEFMGGVVKSHFPSSEPVINLISKLSYSLIAAIFLYYFNIHWPNEEKKIKTILYVWNRVYQIQSEAHSMLRMLNIEDRPLQRKTYDDLKVEIQSVCDHLQDNTEIQDSDFVRYPNWNVFFKKKGQYISQLVNELLVFESLINSSVLESIVYIENDINTYKLGLRDEIIPRGEIKQYARFIADLYRNAEHAATITRQKLKLYELEHHEIYRKRNERLEKERENFRASIRIEHQKRIDNGTIDAASVT
;
A
#
# COMPACT_ATOMS: atom_id res chain seq x y z
N MET A 1 25.24 20.55 7.84
CA MET A 1 24.22 19.64 7.27
C MET A 1 24.73 19.26 5.88
N ASP A 2 25.19 18.02 5.69
CA ASP A 2 25.96 17.59 4.51
C ASP A 2 25.10 17.55 3.23
N THR A 3 25.04 18.66 2.52
CA THR A 3 24.39 18.79 1.21
C THR A 3 24.92 17.77 0.19
N GLU A 4 26.19 17.42 0.28
CA GLU A 4 26.86 16.44 -0.60
C GLU A 4 26.36 15.00 -0.37
N LYS A 5 26.15 14.60 0.89
CA LYS A 5 25.57 13.28 1.22
C LYS A 5 24.12 13.18 0.79
N ILE A 6 23.35 14.27 0.83
CA ILE A 6 21.96 14.31 0.38
C ILE A 6 21.90 14.15 -1.15
N TRP A 7 22.75 14.88 -1.88
CA TRP A 7 22.80 14.84 -3.34
C TRP A 7 23.19 13.45 -3.87
N HIS A 8 24.20 12.81 -3.26
CA HIS A 8 24.65 11.49 -3.67
C HIS A 8 23.58 10.40 -3.43
N ARG A 9 22.84 10.46 -2.31
CA ARG A 9 21.72 9.52 -2.05
C ARG A 9 20.58 9.72 -3.04
N HIS A 10 20.26 10.97 -3.37
CA HIS A 10 19.19 11.27 -4.33
C HIS A 10 19.51 10.74 -5.74
N ASN A 11 20.76 10.92 -6.22
CA ASN A 11 21.18 10.39 -7.52
C ASN A 11 21.15 8.86 -7.58
N LEU A 12 21.58 8.17 -6.51
CA LEU A 12 21.50 6.71 -6.44
C LEU A 12 20.06 6.21 -6.46
N PHE A 13 19.16 6.89 -5.75
CA PHE A 13 17.73 6.57 -5.75
C PHE A 13 17.14 6.67 -7.16
N TRP A 14 17.37 7.77 -7.89
CA TRP A 14 16.84 7.92 -9.24
C TRP A 14 17.41 6.89 -10.20
N LYS A 15 18.71 6.59 -10.13
CA LYS A 15 19.31 5.50 -10.92
C LYS A 15 18.63 4.16 -10.65
N TYR A 16 18.38 3.83 -9.38
CA TYR A 16 17.68 2.61 -8.99
C TYR A 16 16.25 2.57 -9.54
N VAL A 17 15.47 3.63 -9.37
CA VAL A 17 14.07 3.70 -9.85
C VAL A 17 14.03 3.56 -11.37
N TRP A 18 14.92 4.26 -12.07
CA TRP A 18 15.05 4.18 -13.52
C TRP A 18 15.38 2.76 -14.00
N TYR A 19 16.43 2.17 -13.42
CA TYR A 19 16.85 0.83 -13.75
C TYR A 19 15.74 -0.20 -13.50
N ARG A 20 15.10 -0.14 -12.32
CA ARG A 20 14.00 -1.05 -11.96
C ARG A 20 12.84 -0.92 -12.94
N ARG A 21 12.38 0.30 -13.23
CA ARG A 21 11.25 0.53 -14.14
C ARG A 21 11.59 0.12 -15.58
N PHE A 22 12.84 0.25 -16.00
CA PHE A 22 13.28 -0.29 -17.29
C PHE A 22 13.29 -1.82 -17.30
N ILE A 23 13.68 -2.48 -16.21
CA ILE A 23 13.62 -3.94 -16.10
C ILE A 23 12.19 -4.47 -16.07
N THR A 24 11.21 -3.72 -15.56
CA THR A 24 9.81 -4.16 -15.60
C THR A 24 9.14 -4.01 -16.96
N LEU A 25 9.84 -3.44 -17.96
CA LEU A 25 9.35 -3.35 -19.32
C LEU A 25 9.10 -4.74 -19.92
N ARG A 26 8.08 -4.85 -20.79
CA ARG A 26 7.78 -6.10 -21.50
C ARG A 26 9.02 -6.56 -22.28
N PRO A 27 9.37 -7.86 -22.24
CA PRO A 27 10.59 -8.38 -22.86
C PRO A 27 10.66 -8.04 -24.36
N ASN A 28 9.53 -8.14 -25.08
CA ASN A 28 9.45 -7.82 -26.50
C ASN A 28 9.85 -6.37 -26.80
N ILE A 29 9.45 -5.42 -25.95
CA ILE A 29 9.78 -4.00 -26.15
C ILE A 29 11.28 -3.77 -25.91
N LYS A 30 11.87 -4.46 -24.94
CA LYS A 30 13.33 -4.40 -24.72
C LYS A 30 14.10 -4.94 -25.92
N VAL A 31 13.63 -6.04 -26.52
CA VAL A 31 14.23 -6.60 -27.73
C VAL A 31 14.14 -5.61 -28.88
N PHE A 32 12.97 -5.00 -29.13
CA PHE A 32 12.85 -3.98 -30.18
C PHE A 32 13.73 -2.76 -29.93
N PHE A 33 13.89 -2.34 -28.67
CA PHE A 33 14.81 -1.26 -28.32
C PHE A 33 16.25 -1.61 -28.64
N LEU A 34 16.69 -2.83 -28.25
CA LEU A 34 18.04 -3.31 -28.52
C LEU A 34 18.31 -3.45 -30.02
N VAL A 35 17.35 -4.00 -30.78
CA VAL A 35 17.45 -4.13 -32.25
C VAL A 35 17.57 -2.75 -32.89
N GLY A 36 16.71 -1.79 -32.50
CA GLY A 36 16.79 -0.43 -33.00
C GLY A 36 18.13 0.24 -32.69
N LEU A 37 18.65 0.05 -31.48
CA LEU A 37 19.93 0.61 -31.06
C LEU A 37 21.10 -0.01 -31.83
N ILE A 38 21.11 -1.34 -32.01
CA ILE A 38 22.11 -2.03 -32.83
C ILE A 38 22.05 -1.50 -34.27
N LEU A 39 20.87 -1.36 -34.87
CA LEU A 39 20.72 -0.85 -36.23
C LEU A 39 21.24 0.59 -36.38
N VAL A 40 20.97 1.47 -35.42
CA VAL A 40 21.51 2.83 -35.42
C VAL A 40 23.04 2.82 -35.29
N LEU A 41 23.59 2.02 -34.37
CA LEU A 41 25.05 1.92 -34.23
C LEU A 41 25.70 1.36 -35.50
N THR A 42 25.17 0.27 -36.06
CA THR A 42 25.67 -0.29 -37.31
C THR A 42 25.61 0.74 -38.44
N TYR A 43 24.54 1.55 -38.52
CA TYR A 43 24.45 2.63 -39.49
C TYR A 43 25.52 3.72 -39.27
N GLU A 44 25.68 4.23 -38.05
CA GLU A 44 26.65 5.29 -37.75
C GLU A 44 28.10 4.83 -38.03
N PHE A 45 28.43 3.58 -37.69
CA PHE A 45 29.79 3.06 -37.85
C PHE A 45 30.10 2.54 -39.27
N MET A 46 29.14 1.91 -39.95
CA MET A 46 29.38 1.27 -41.25
C MET A 46 28.75 2.01 -42.43
N GLY A 47 27.80 2.92 -42.19
CA GLY A 47 27.04 3.60 -43.23
C GLY A 47 27.91 4.38 -44.22
N GLY A 48 28.98 5.02 -43.74
CA GLY A 48 29.94 5.73 -44.61
C GLY A 48 30.70 4.79 -45.55
N VAL A 49 31.12 3.63 -45.05
CA VAL A 49 31.86 2.62 -45.84
C VAL A 49 30.94 1.98 -46.89
N VAL A 50 29.70 1.64 -46.51
CA VAL A 50 28.73 1.04 -47.43
C VAL A 50 28.32 2.03 -48.52
N LYS A 51 28.09 3.31 -48.18
CA LYS A 51 27.78 4.36 -49.16
C LYS A 51 28.89 4.55 -50.20
N SER A 52 30.17 4.43 -49.80
CA SER A 52 31.29 4.58 -50.75
C SER A 52 31.41 3.38 -51.70
N HIS A 53 31.09 2.17 -51.24
CA HIS A 53 31.21 0.95 -52.05
C HIS A 53 29.97 0.68 -52.90
N PHE A 54 28.78 1.10 -52.44
CA PHE A 54 27.51 0.84 -53.10
C PHE A 54 26.60 2.09 -53.09
N PRO A 55 26.82 3.08 -53.97
CA PRO A 55 26.06 4.34 -53.97
C PRO A 55 24.54 4.13 -54.14
N SER A 56 24.12 3.17 -54.96
CA SER A 56 22.70 2.85 -55.19
C SER A 56 21.96 2.34 -53.95
N SER A 57 22.67 1.94 -52.89
CA SER A 57 22.07 1.48 -51.63
C SER A 57 21.64 2.62 -50.70
N GLU A 58 22.05 3.87 -50.99
CA GLU A 58 21.80 5.03 -50.13
C GLU A 58 20.32 5.24 -49.77
N PRO A 59 19.34 5.12 -50.70
CA PRO A 59 17.93 5.31 -50.34
C PRO A 59 17.43 4.28 -49.33
N VAL A 60 17.85 3.02 -49.47
CA VAL A 60 17.47 1.92 -48.57
C VAL A 60 18.09 2.13 -47.19
N ILE A 61 19.36 2.52 -47.14
CA ILE A 61 20.06 2.82 -45.90
C ILE A 61 19.39 4.00 -45.15
N ASN A 62 19.06 5.08 -45.87
CA ASN A 62 18.38 6.24 -45.28
C ASN A 62 16.99 5.86 -44.76
N LEU A 63 16.27 4.97 -45.43
CA LEU A 63 14.98 4.45 -44.95
C LEU A 63 15.14 3.64 -43.66
N ILE A 64 16.09 2.70 -43.62
CA ILE A 64 16.36 1.86 -42.43
C ILE A 64 16.76 2.73 -41.24
N SER A 65 17.60 3.75 -41.46
CA SER A 65 18.01 4.70 -40.43
C SER A 65 16.80 5.46 -39.86
N LYS A 66 15.96 6.04 -40.72
CA LYS A 66 14.73 6.74 -40.31
C LYS A 66 13.77 5.82 -39.55
N LEU A 67 13.59 4.58 -40.00
CA LEU A 67 12.77 3.58 -39.31
C LEU A 67 13.34 3.22 -37.94
N SER A 68 14.65 3.10 -37.82
CA SER A 68 15.33 2.78 -36.55
C SER A 68 15.19 3.92 -35.54
N TYR A 69 15.40 5.17 -35.96
CA TYR A 69 15.15 6.34 -35.10
C TYR A 69 13.67 6.48 -34.74
N SER A 70 12.76 6.22 -35.67
CA SER A 70 11.31 6.23 -35.40
C SER A 70 10.93 5.15 -34.39
N LEU A 71 11.48 3.94 -34.51
CA LEU A 71 11.26 2.86 -33.56
C LEU A 71 11.77 3.23 -32.16
N ILE A 72 12.99 3.76 -32.06
CA ILE A 72 13.56 4.22 -30.78
C ILE A 72 12.69 5.33 -30.17
N ALA A 73 12.31 6.33 -30.96
CA ALA A 73 11.44 7.42 -30.50
C ALA A 73 10.07 6.92 -30.03
N ALA A 74 9.46 5.98 -30.76
CA ALA A 74 8.19 5.35 -30.38
C ALA A 74 8.32 4.60 -29.05
N ILE A 75 9.43 3.88 -28.82
CA ILE A 75 9.68 3.20 -27.55
C ILE A 75 9.87 4.19 -26.41
N PHE A 76 10.60 5.29 -26.63
CA PHE A 76 10.71 6.35 -25.62
C PHE A 76 9.34 6.96 -25.30
N LEU A 77 8.54 7.29 -26.30
CA LEU A 77 7.18 7.81 -26.11
C LEU A 77 6.30 6.83 -25.34
N TYR A 78 6.32 5.54 -25.70
CA TYR A 78 5.63 4.50 -24.95
C TYR A 78 6.13 4.42 -23.50
N TYR A 79 7.45 4.45 -23.29
CA TYR A 79 8.04 4.34 -21.97
C TYR A 79 7.59 5.48 -21.05
N PHE A 80 7.70 6.72 -21.50
CA PHE A 80 7.37 7.89 -20.71
C PHE A 80 5.87 8.13 -20.54
N ASN A 81 5.07 7.90 -21.59
CA ASN A 81 3.65 8.23 -21.57
C ASN A 81 2.77 7.09 -21.06
N ILE A 82 3.22 5.83 -21.16
CA ILE A 82 2.41 4.66 -20.84
C ILE A 82 3.05 3.83 -19.73
N HIS A 83 4.27 3.35 -19.94
CA HIS A 83 4.90 2.42 -18.97
C HIS A 83 5.18 3.07 -17.63
N TRP A 84 5.79 4.25 -17.63
CA TRP A 84 6.19 4.95 -16.42
C TRP A 84 4.99 5.35 -15.54
N PRO A 85 3.91 5.98 -16.06
CA PRO A 85 2.72 6.27 -15.27
C PRO A 85 2.01 5.02 -14.78
N ASN A 86 1.99 3.94 -15.57
CA ASN A 86 1.37 2.68 -15.15
C ASN A 86 2.13 2.02 -14.00
N GLU A 87 3.46 2.01 -14.04
CA GLU A 87 4.27 1.54 -12.90
C GLU A 87 4.06 2.41 -11.66
N GLU A 88 3.94 3.73 -11.80
CA GLU A 88 3.63 4.61 -10.67
C GLU A 88 2.26 4.33 -10.05
N LYS A 89 1.23 4.15 -10.89
CA LYS A 89 -0.12 3.76 -10.44
C LYS A 89 -0.07 2.43 -9.69
N LYS A 90 0.61 1.42 -10.26
CA LYS A 90 0.78 0.10 -9.66
C LYS A 90 1.43 0.17 -8.27
N ILE A 91 2.46 0.99 -8.10
CA ILE A 91 3.10 1.21 -6.79
C ILE A 91 2.08 1.79 -5.81
N LYS A 92 1.41 2.89 -6.18
CA LYS A 92 0.40 3.53 -5.31
C LYS A 92 -0.70 2.55 -4.91
N THR A 93 -1.15 1.69 -5.82
CA THR A 93 -2.13 0.66 -5.52
C THR A 93 -1.58 -0.37 -4.53
N ILE A 94 -0.36 -0.88 -4.73
CA ILE A 94 0.27 -1.83 -3.80
C ILE A 94 0.41 -1.22 -2.41
N LEU A 95 0.78 0.06 -2.32
CA LEU A 95 0.88 0.79 -1.05
C LEU A 95 -0.47 0.94 -0.37
N TYR A 96 -1.50 1.29 -1.15
CA TYR A 96 -2.86 1.41 -0.64
C TYR A 96 -3.35 0.05 -0.10
N VAL A 97 -3.18 -1.02 -0.87
CA VAL A 97 -3.56 -2.38 -0.48
C VAL A 97 -2.82 -2.80 0.79
N TRP A 98 -1.49 -2.59 0.84
CA TRP A 98 -0.68 -2.84 2.03
C TRP A 98 -1.22 -2.12 3.26
N ASN A 99 -1.49 -0.82 3.16
CA ASN A 99 -1.97 -0.04 4.30
C ASN A 99 -3.32 -0.55 4.81
N ARG A 100 -4.23 -0.95 3.92
CA ARG A 100 -5.54 -1.51 4.29
C ARG A 100 -5.44 -2.90 4.89
N VAL A 101 -4.64 -3.79 4.28
CA VAL A 101 -4.37 -5.12 4.82
C VAL A 101 -3.69 -5.03 6.19
N TYR A 102 -2.74 -4.12 6.35
CA TYR A 102 -2.09 -3.87 7.65
C TYR A 102 -3.07 -3.37 8.71
N GLN A 103 -4.02 -2.51 8.34
CA GLN A 103 -5.09 -2.09 9.25
C GLN A 103 -5.97 -3.28 9.66
N ILE A 104 -6.39 -4.13 8.71
CA ILE A 104 -7.16 -5.35 9.01
C ILE A 104 -6.38 -6.25 9.99
N GLN A 105 -5.11 -6.50 9.70
CA GLN A 105 -4.21 -7.25 10.56
C GLN A 105 -4.11 -6.63 11.97
N SER A 106 -3.90 -5.31 12.06
CA SER A 106 -3.81 -4.60 13.33
C SER A 106 -5.10 -4.69 14.15
N GLU A 107 -6.26 -4.69 13.50
CA GLU A 107 -7.55 -4.85 14.19
C GLU A 107 -7.73 -6.29 14.69
N ALA A 108 -7.33 -7.29 13.91
CA ALA A 108 -7.33 -8.68 14.35
C ALA A 108 -6.40 -8.88 15.57
N HIS A 109 -5.21 -8.28 15.54
CA HIS A 109 -4.30 -8.22 16.70
C HIS A 109 -4.89 -7.47 17.88
N SER A 110 -5.61 -6.37 17.65
CA SER A 110 -6.31 -5.64 18.71
C SER A 110 -7.29 -6.56 19.43
N MET A 111 -8.07 -7.36 18.70
CA MET A 111 -8.98 -8.33 19.32
C MET A 111 -8.25 -9.36 20.20
N LEU A 112 -7.14 -9.95 19.72
CA LEU A 112 -6.35 -10.91 20.52
C LEU A 112 -5.73 -10.28 21.76
N ARG A 113 -5.17 -9.06 21.63
CA ARG A 113 -4.59 -8.32 22.75
C ARG A 113 -5.64 -8.02 23.82
N MET A 114 -6.86 -7.68 23.42
CA MET A 114 -7.96 -7.46 24.37
C MET A 114 -8.35 -8.75 25.12
N LEU A 115 -8.18 -9.91 24.48
CA LEU A 115 -8.34 -11.23 25.12
C LEU A 115 -7.15 -11.63 26.01
N ASN A 116 -6.14 -10.77 26.19
CA ASN A 116 -4.86 -11.09 26.84
C ASN A 116 -4.14 -12.30 26.24
N ILE A 117 -4.40 -12.61 24.97
CA ILE A 117 -3.69 -13.65 24.23
C ILE A 117 -2.40 -13.00 23.73
N GLU A 118 -1.26 -13.44 24.26
CA GLU A 118 0.03 -12.89 23.87
C GLU A 118 0.21 -13.01 22.36
N ASP A 119 0.50 -11.87 21.76
CA ASP A 119 0.78 -11.70 20.34
C ASP A 119 2.17 -12.26 20.02
N ARG A 120 2.34 -13.57 20.24
CA ARG A 120 3.55 -14.27 19.85
C ARG A 120 3.46 -14.51 18.35
N PRO A 121 4.53 -14.24 17.58
CA PRO A 121 4.55 -14.64 16.19
C PRO A 121 4.21 -16.13 16.11
N LEU A 122 3.33 -16.51 15.18
CA LEU A 122 2.82 -17.86 14.86
C LEU A 122 3.89 -18.98 14.78
N GLN A 123 5.17 -18.66 14.97
CA GLN A 123 6.30 -19.58 15.00
C GLN A 123 6.31 -20.52 16.23
N ARG A 124 5.52 -20.28 17.29
CA ARG A 124 5.51 -21.14 18.49
C ARG A 124 4.21 -21.90 18.78
N LYS A 125 3.09 -21.57 18.11
CA LYS A 125 1.79 -22.22 18.33
C LYS A 125 1.17 -22.59 16.99
N THR A 126 0.63 -23.80 16.87
CA THR A 126 -0.14 -24.18 15.68
C THR A 126 -1.45 -23.41 15.64
N TYR A 127 -2.08 -23.31 14.46
CA TYR A 127 -3.40 -22.67 14.33
C TYR A 127 -4.46 -23.34 15.23
N ASP A 128 -4.37 -24.67 15.38
CA ASP A 128 -5.28 -25.41 16.26
C ASP A 128 -5.08 -25.03 17.73
N ASP A 129 -3.82 -24.86 18.19
CA ASP A 129 -3.53 -24.40 19.55
C ASP A 129 -4.11 -23.00 19.81
N LEU A 130 -3.92 -22.08 18.85
CA LEU A 130 -4.46 -20.71 18.95
C LEU A 130 -5.99 -20.72 19.03
N LYS A 131 -6.63 -21.53 18.19
CA LYS A 131 -8.09 -21.66 18.19
C LYS A 131 -8.61 -22.18 19.52
N VAL A 132 -7.96 -23.20 20.10
CA VAL A 132 -8.32 -23.74 21.42
C VAL A 132 -8.12 -22.70 22.52
N GLU A 133 -7.04 -21.93 22.47
CA GLU A 133 -6.77 -20.86 23.43
C GLU A 133 -7.82 -19.74 23.36
N ILE A 134 -8.15 -19.26 22.16
CA ILE A 134 -9.20 -18.26 21.96
C ILE A 134 -10.54 -18.79 22.48
N GLN A 135 -10.89 -20.03 22.15
CA GLN A 135 -12.12 -20.66 22.62
C GLN A 135 -12.16 -20.69 24.15
N SER A 136 -11.08 -21.17 24.78
CA SER A 136 -10.96 -21.21 26.24
C SER A 136 -11.15 -19.84 26.87
N VAL A 137 -10.52 -18.78 26.35
CA VAL A 137 -10.72 -17.43 26.89
C VAL A 137 -12.17 -16.98 26.70
N CYS A 138 -12.73 -17.12 25.50
CA CYS A 138 -14.10 -16.73 25.20
C CYS A 138 -15.15 -17.45 26.07
N ASP A 139 -14.90 -18.69 26.47
CA ASP A 139 -15.80 -19.47 27.34
C ASP A 139 -15.84 -18.93 28.78
N HIS A 140 -14.83 -18.18 29.22
CA HIS A 140 -14.74 -17.62 30.57
C HIS A 140 -15.06 -16.12 30.65
N LEU A 141 -15.34 -15.47 29.51
CA LEU A 141 -15.67 -14.05 29.49
C LEU A 141 -17.09 -13.78 29.99
N GLN A 142 -17.23 -12.74 30.81
CA GLN A 142 -18.54 -12.24 31.22
C GLN A 142 -19.05 -11.24 30.18
N ASP A 143 -20.22 -11.51 29.60
CA ASP A 143 -20.83 -10.65 28.57
C ASP A 143 -20.98 -9.20 29.00
N ASN A 144 -21.41 -8.94 30.24
CA ASN A 144 -21.76 -7.58 30.69
C ASN A 144 -20.56 -6.75 31.17
N THR A 145 -19.32 -7.21 30.97
CA THR A 145 -18.13 -6.46 31.36
C THR A 145 -17.87 -5.31 30.39
N GLU A 146 -17.76 -4.09 30.91
CA GLU A 146 -17.30 -2.94 30.13
C GLU A 146 -15.85 -3.14 29.72
N ILE A 147 -15.55 -2.82 28.46
CA ILE A 147 -14.22 -3.01 27.88
C ILE A 147 -13.69 -1.67 27.45
N GLN A 148 -12.42 -1.41 27.73
CA GLN A 148 -11.71 -0.26 27.20
C GLN A 148 -10.58 -0.75 26.30
N ASP A 149 -10.60 -0.37 25.02
CA ASP A 149 -9.54 -0.73 24.09
C ASP A 149 -8.27 0.11 24.30
N SER A 150 -7.21 -0.22 23.55
CA SER A 150 -5.92 0.47 23.60
C SER A 150 -5.99 1.96 23.23
N ASP A 151 -7.04 2.37 22.52
CA ASP A 151 -7.28 3.75 22.11
C ASP A 151 -8.20 4.49 23.08
N PHE A 152 -8.39 3.91 24.27
CA PHE A 152 -9.26 4.40 25.35
C PHE A 152 -10.75 4.46 24.97
N VAL A 153 -11.17 3.81 23.88
CA VAL A 153 -12.57 3.72 23.49
C VAL A 153 -13.26 2.70 24.40
N ARG A 154 -14.36 3.11 25.02
CA ARG A 154 -15.15 2.27 25.92
C ARG A 154 -16.31 1.59 25.19
N TYR A 155 -16.48 0.30 25.45
CA TYR A 155 -17.53 -0.53 24.89
C TYR A 155 -18.36 -1.12 26.04
N PRO A 156 -19.70 -1.05 25.97
CA PRO A 156 -20.56 -1.55 27.05
C PRO A 156 -20.40 -3.05 27.35
N ASN A 157 -19.98 -3.85 26.36
CA ASN A 157 -19.80 -5.30 26.46
C ASN A 157 -18.96 -5.84 25.30
N TRP A 158 -18.52 -7.10 25.43
CA TRP A 158 -17.74 -7.85 24.42
C TRP A 158 -18.45 -7.96 23.07
N ASN A 159 -19.76 -8.19 23.07
CA ASN A 159 -20.53 -8.30 21.84
C ASN A 159 -20.48 -6.99 21.03
N VAL A 160 -20.71 -5.84 21.69
CA VAL A 160 -20.60 -4.53 21.04
C VAL A 160 -19.18 -4.27 20.54
N PHE A 161 -18.15 -4.63 21.32
CA PHE A 161 -16.75 -4.52 20.90
C PHE A 161 -16.48 -5.31 19.61
N PHE A 162 -16.73 -6.62 19.61
CA PHE A 162 -16.45 -7.47 18.43
C PHE A 162 -17.31 -7.09 17.23
N LYS A 163 -18.57 -6.71 17.43
CA LYS A 163 -19.44 -6.23 16.35
C LYS A 163 -18.90 -4.96 15.72
N LYS A 164 -18.44 -3.99 16.52
CA LYS A 164 -17.84 -2.73 16.01
C LYS A 164 -16.55 -2.98 15.25
N LYS A 165 -15.68 -3.83 15.79
CA LYS A 165 -14.43 -4.21 15.13
C LYS A 165 -14.69 -4.96 13.82
N GLY A 166 -15.61 -5.94 13.80
CA GLY A 166 -16.03 -6.64 12.58
C GLY A 166 -16.66 -5.73 11.52
N GLN A 167 -17.44 -4.72 11.93
CA GLN A 167 -17.97 -3.69 11.02
C GLN A 167 -16.85 -2.86 10.38
N TYR A 168 -15.87 -2.42 11.17
CA TYR A 168 -14.75 -1.64 10.67
C TYR A 168 -13.88 -2.46 9.70
N ILE A 169 -13.56 -3.71 10.05
CA ILE A 169 -12.84 -4.61 9.14
C ILE A 169 -13.65 -4.84 7.86
N SER A 170 -14.96 -5.04 7.94
CA SER A 170 -15.82 -5.18 6.76
C SER A 170 -15.75 -3.96 5.85
N GLN A 171 -15.65 -2.75 6.41
CA GLN A 171 -15.47 -1.54 5.61
C GLN A 171 -14.12 -1.57 4.88
N LEU A 172 -13.03 -1.92 5.58
CA LEU A 172 -11.70 -2.02 4.97
C LEU A 172 -11.66 -3.07 3.85
N VAL A 173 -12.32 -4.21 4.03
CA VAL A 173 -12.45 -5.26 3.01
C VAL A 173 -13.21 -4.74 1.79
N ASN A 174 -14.36 -4.10 1.99
CA ASN A 174 -15.15 -3.53 0.89
C ASN A 174 -14.35 -2.47 0.10
N GLU A 175 -13.59 -1.62 0.80
CA GLU A 175 -12.69 -0.65 0.16
C GLU A 175 -11.61 -1.33 -0.70
N LEU A 176 -11.10 -2.49 -0.27
CA LEU A 176 -10.13 -3.28 -1.05
C LEU A 176 -10.77 -3.94 -2.27
N LEU A 177 -11.97 -4.51 -2.14
CA LEU A 177 -12.65 -5.22 -3.23
C LEU A 177 -12.98 -4.31 -4.42
N VAL A 178 -13.15 -3.00 -4.21
CA VAL A 178 -13.28 -2.01 -5.31
C VAL A 178 -12.07 -2.04 -6.26
N PHE A 179 -10.90 -2.47 -5.77
CA PHE A 179 -9.67 -2.58 -6.54
C PHE A 179 -9.33 -4.02 -6.96
N GLU A 180 -10.30 -4.94 -6.97
CA GLU A 180 -10.08 -6.37 -7.26
C GLU A 180 -9.21 -6.63 -8.50
N SER A 181 -9.42 -5.87 -9.58
CA SER A 181 -8.71 -6.01 -10.87
C SER A 181 -7.23 -5.61 -10.80
N LEU A 182 -6.84 -4.88 -9.75
CA LEU A 182 -5.48 -4.39 -9.53
C LEU A 182 -4.77 -5.14 -8.39
N ILE A 183 -5.52 -5.93 -7.60
CA ILE A 183 -4.99 -6.74 -6.51
C ILE A 183 -4.46 -8.06 -7.09
N ASN A 184 -3.36 -8.55 -6.54
CA ASN A 184 -2.85 -9.85 -6.92
C ASN A 184 -3.82 -10.97 -6.49
N SER A 185 -4.01 -11.98 -7.32
CA SER A 185 -4.95 -13.08 -7.06
C SER A 185 -4.79 -13.72 -5.69
N SER A 186 -3.57 -13.93 -5.18
CA SER A 186 -3.38 -14.54 -3.87
C SER A 186 -3.76 -13.61 -2.71
N VAL A 187 -3.54 -12.30 -2.87
CA VAL A 187 -3.99 -11.30 -1.88
C VAL A 187 -5.51 -11.18 -1.92
N LEU A 188 -6.10 -11.15 -3.12
CA LEU A 188 -7.54 -11.11 -3.32
C LEU A 188 -8.22 -12.32 -2.69
N GLU A 189 -7.68 -13.52 -2.90
CA GLU A 189 -8.17 -14.75 -2.28
C GLU A 189 -8.21 -14.63 -0.74
N SER A 190 -7.15 -14.07 -0.14
CA SER A 190 -7.10 -13.88 1.32
C SER A 190 -8.13 -12.85 1.80
N ILE A 191 -8.35 -11.78 1.03
CA ILE A 191 -9.37 -10.77 1.31
C ILE A 191 -10.79 -11.37 1.21
N VAL A 192 -11.04 -12.23 0.23
CA VAL A 192 -12.32 -12.94 0.07
C VAL A 192 -12.55 -13.91 1.22
N TYR A 193 -11.52 -14.62 1.72
CA TYR A 193 -11.68 -15.42 2.92
C TYR A 193 -12.05 -14.58 4.15
N ILE A 194 -11.40 -13.42 4.34
CA ILE A 194 -11.75 -12.49 5.42
C ILE A 194 -13.19 -11.99 5.26
N GLU A 195 -13.62 -11.67 4.04
CA GLU A 195 -14.99 -11.28 3.75
C GLU A 195 -15.99 -12.39 4.12
N ASN A 196 -15.68 -13.64 3.76
CA ASN A 196 -16.49 -14.80 4.07
C ASN A 196 -16.58 -15.05 5.57
N ASP A 197 -15.50 -14.88 6.33
CA ASP A 197 -15.50 -15.01 7.79
C ASP A 197 -16.43 -13.96 8.42
N ILE A 198 -16.36 -12.71 7.95
CA ILE A 198 -17.21 -11.61 8.39
C ILE A 198 -18.68 -11.85 8.04
N ASN A 199 -18.96 -12.35 6.84
CA ASN A 199 -20.32 -12.60 6.38
C ASN A 199 -20.95 -13.80 7.09
N THR A 200 -20.19 -14.87 7.28
CA THR A 200 -20.61 -16.04 8.06
C THR A 200 -20.96 -15.63 9.49
N TYR A 201 -20.12 -14.79 10.10
CA TYR A 201 -20.42 -14.17 11.38
C TYR A 201 -21.71 -13.33 11.33
N LYS A 202 -21.84 -12.38 10.40
CA LYS A 202 -23.04 -11.53 10.29
C LYS A 202 -24.34 -12.32 10.09
N LEU A 203 -24.29 -13.42 9.33
CA LEU A 203 -25.44 -14.30 9.10
C LEU A 203 -25.80 -15.08 10.36
N GLY A 204 -24.82 -15.62 11.08
CA GLY A 204 -25.04 -16.27 12.38
C GLY A 204 -25.70 -15.36 13.43
N LEU A 205 -25.50 -14.04 13.34
CA LEU A 205 -26.15 -13.05 14.23
C LEU A 205 -27.54 -12.61 13.78
N ARG A 206 -27.92 -12.84 12.51
CA ARG A 206 -29.18 -12.33 11.94
C ARG A 206 -30.38 -13.22 12.28
N ASP A 207 -30.14 -14.53 12.44
CA ASP A 207 -31.21 -15.51 12.59
C ASP A 207 -31.48 -15.90 14.05
N GLU A 208 -30.62 -15.50 14.99
CA GLU A 208 -30.82 -15.73 16.41
C GLU A 208 -30.80 -14.41 17.17
N ILE A 209 -31.84 -14.16 17.98
CA ILE A 209 -31.69 -13.31 19.16
C ILE A 209 -30.61 -14.01 19.97
N ILE A 210 -29.34 -13.62 19.78
CA ILE A 210 -28.21 -14.21 20.51
C ILE A 210 -28.61 -14.09 21.97
N PRO A 211 -28.84 -15.21 22.67
CA PRO A 211 -29.09 -15.16 24.10
C PRO A 211 -27.92 -14.39 24.69
N ARG A 212 -28.19 -13.38 25.55
CA ARG A 212 -27.14 -12.71 26.32
C ARG A 212 -26.24 -13.83 26.91
N GLY A 213 -24.95 -13.88 26.58
CA GLY A 213 -24.03 -14.84 27.18
C GLY A 213 -23.16 -15.68 26.23
N GLU A 214 -23.25 -15.57 24.89
CA GLU A 214 -22.53 -16.49 24.01
C GLU A 214 -21.32 -15.89 23.28
N ILE A 215 -20.41 -15.21 24.00
CA ILE A 215 -19.10 -14.79 23.46
C ILE A 215 -18.33 -15.95 22.81
N LYS A 216 -18.56 -17.20 23.25
CA LYS A 216 -18.01 -18.42 22.65
C LYS A 216 -18.16 -18.52 21.12
N GLN A 217 -19.21 -17.93 20.55
CA GLN A 217 -19.45 -17.94 19.10
C GLN A 217 -18.42 -17.09 18.33
N TYR A 218 -17.82 -16.09 18.99
CA TYR A 218 -16.81 -15.22 18.40
C TYR A 218 -15.45 -15.89 18.27
N ALA A 219 -15.17 -16.92 19.07
CA ALA A 219 -13.84 -17.53 19.12
C ALA A 219 -13.38 -18.02 17.75
N ARG A 220 -14.25 -18.73 17.03
CA ARG A 220 -13.98 -19.19 15.66
C ARG A 220 -13.73 -18.03 14.71
N PHE A 221 -14.61 -17.01 14.74
CA PHE A 221 -14.47 -15.82 13.90
C PHE A 221 -13.13 -15.11 14.14
N ILE A 222 -12.75 -14.88 15.40
CA ILE A 222 -11.50 -14.20 15.76
C ILE A 222 -10.29 -15.01 15.27
N ALA A 223 -10.31 -16.34 15.47
CA ALA A 223 -9.22 -17.22 15.04
C ALA A 223 -9.05 -17.24 13.51
N ASP A 224 -10.16 -17.42 12.77
CA ASP A 224 -10.15 -17.44 11.30
C ASP A 224 -9.73 -16.08 10.72
N LEU A 225 -10.32 -15.00 11.24
CA LEU A 225 -9.97 -13.63 10.87
C LEU A 225 -8.48 -13.34 11.07
N TYR A 226 -7.94 -13.69 12.25
CA TYR A 226 -6.53 -13.49 12.56
C TYR A 226 -5.62 -14.23 11.57
N ARG A 227 -5.86 -15.52 11.35
CA ARG A 227 -5.07 -16.33 10.40
C ARG A 227 -5.10 -15.72 9.00
N ASN A 228 -6.28 -15.38 8.51
CA ASN A 228 -6.45 -14.90 7.15
C ASN A 228 -5.88 -13.48 6.99
N ALA A 229 -5.96 -12.62 8.02
CA ALA A 229 -5.32 -11.31 8.04
C ALA A 229 -3.79 -11.39 8.08
N GLU A 230 -3.21 -12.28 8.89
CA GLU A 230 -1.77 -12.57 8.92
C GLU A 230 -1.25 -13.07 7.57
N HIS A 231 -2.02 -13.97 6.95
CA HIS A 231 -1.68 -14.50 5.64
C HIS A 231 -1.70 -13.41 4.56
N ALA A 232 -2.78 -12.61 4.51
CA ALA A 232 -2.92 -11.47 3.61
C ALA A 232 -1.75 -10.48 3.79
N ALA A 233 -1.40 -10.15 5.04
CA ALA A 233 -0.31 -9.25 5.35
C ALA A 233 1.04 -9.81 4.91
N THR A 234 1.29 -11.11 5.14
CA THR A 234 2.54 -11.76 4.74
C THR A 234 2.75 -11.71 3.22
N ILE A 235 1.72 -12.08 2.45
CA ILE A 235 1.75 -12.04 0.97
C ILE A 235 1.97 -10.60 0.49
N THR A 236 1.22 -9.65 1.06
CA THR A 236 1.28 -8.25 0.65
C THR A 236 2.65 -7.64 0.99
N ARG A 237 3.23 -7.98 2.14
CA ARG A 237 4.58 -7.56 2.55
C ARG A 237 5.66 -8.06 1.59
N GLN A 238 5.57 -9.33 1.17
CA GLN A 238 6.51 -9.89 0.19
C GLN A 238 6.47 -9.11 -1.13
N LYS A 239 5.29 -8.68 -1.58
CA LYS A 239 5.16 -7.83 -2.77
C LYS A 239 5.67 -6.42 -2.52
N LEU A 240 5.40 -5.85 -1.34
CA LEU A 240 5.86 -4.51 -0.96
C LEU A 240 7.39 -4.41 -0.91
N LYS A 241 8.10 -5.47 -0.52
CA LYS A 241 9.58 -5.50 -0.51
C LYS A 241 10.20 -5.10 -1.85
N LEU A 242 9.53 -5.40 -2.97
CA LEU A 242 9.97 -4.99 -4.31
C LEU A 242 9.95 -3.47 -4.54
N TYR A 243 9.26 -2.73 -3.67
CA TYR A 243 9.00 -1.30 -3.76
C TYR A 243 9.41 -0.54 -2.49
N GLU A 244 10.13 -1.17 -1.57
CA GLU A 244 10.42 -0.65 -0.23
C GLU A 244 11.14 0.71 -0.27
N LEU A 245 12.10 0.88 -1.19
CA LEU A 245 12.81 2.16 -1.36
C LEU A 245 11.89 3.27 -1.88
N GLU A 246 11.04 2.97 -2.88
CA GLU A 246 10.07 3.94 -3.40
C GLU A 246 8.98 4.26 -2.37
N HIS A 247 8.59 3.27 -1.57
CA HIS A 247 7.68 3.43 -0.44
C HIS A 247 8.23 4.43 0.59
N HIS A 248 9.45 4.21 1.08
CA HIS A 248 10.08 5.12 2.04
C HIS A 248 10.18 6.55 1.51
N GLU A 249 10.52 6.70 0.23
CA GLU A 249 10.60 8.01 -0.43
C GLU A 249 9.23 8.69 -0.50
N ILE A 250 8.17 7.96 -0.89
CA ILE A 250 6.80 8.49 -0.95
C ILE A 250 6.34 8.95 0.44
N TYR A 251 6.60 8.16 1.48
CA TYR A 251 6.26 8.52 2.86
C TYR A 251 7.03 9.74 3.34
N ARG A 252 8.33 9.81 3.07
CA ARG A 252 9.15 10.97 3.40
C ARG A 252 8.58 12.25 2.79
N LYS A 253 8.33 12.25 1.47
CA LYS A 253 7.75 13.39 0.77
C LYS A 253 6.37 13.79 1.29
N ARG A 254 5.54 12.80 1.65
CA ARG A 254 4.23 13.05 2.24
C ARG A 254 4.35 13.74 3.60
N ASN A 255 5.27 13.28 4.45
CA ASN A 255 5.49 13.87 5.77
C ASN A 255 6.02 15.30 5.66
N GLU A 256 7.02 15.54 4.80
CA GLU A 256 7.54 16.88 4.52
C GLU A 256 6.44 17.84 4.04
N ARG A 257 5.51 17.36 3.20
CA ARG A 257 4.37 18.16 2.74
C ARG A 257 3.40 18.48 3.89
N LEU A 258 3.06 17.48 4.71
CA LEU A 258 2.16 17.66 5.85
C LEU A 258 2.75 18.61 6.90
N GLU A 259 4.06 18.57 7.12
CA GLU A 259 4.76 19.52 8.00
C GLU A 259 4.65 20.94 7.47
N LYS A 260 4.91 21.17 6.19
CA LYS A 260 4.72 22.49 5.56
C LYS A 260 3.27 22.98 5.64
N GLU A 261 2.30 22.10 5.41
CA GLU A 261 0.88 22.44 5.54
C GLU A 261 0.52 22.83 6.98
N ARG A 262 1.06 22.12 7.99
CA ARG A 262 0.89 22.46 9.42
C ARG A 262 1.57 23.79 9.78
N GLU A 263 2.75 24.07 9.25
CA GLU A 263 3.45 25.33 9.46
C GLU A 263 2.68 26.50 8.85
N ASN A 264 2.19 26.35 7.62
CA ASN A 264 1.37 27.35 6.95
C ASN A 264 0.07 27.61 7.72
N PHE A 265 -0.58 26.57 8.23
CA PHE A 265 -1.78 26.70 9.05
C PHE A 265 -1.51 27.41 10.39
N ARG A 266 -0.39 27.08 11.06
CA ARG A 266 0.04 27.80 12.27
C ARG A 266 0.34 29.27 11.97
N ALA A 267 0.96 29.57 10.82
CA ALA A 267 1.23 30.93 10.38
C ALA A 267 -0.08 31.70 10.09
N SER A 268 -1.07 31.07 9.45
CA SER A 268 -2.36 31.71 9.17
C SER A 268 -3.13 32.03 10.45
N ILE A 269 -3.13 31.11 11.43
CA ILE A 269 -3.72 31.35 12.77
C ILE A 269 -3.02 32.54 13.45
N ARG A 270 -1.68 32.61 13.42
CA ARG A 270 -0.94 33.74 14.01
C ARG A 270 -1.29 35.07 13.34
N ILE A 271 -1.38 35.11 12.01
CA ILE A 271 -1.74 36.31 11.26
C ILE A 271 -3.18 36.74 11.59
N GLU A 272 -4.12 35.80 11.69
CA GLU A 272 -5.51 36.11 12.04
C GLU A 272 -5.63 36.63 13.47
N HIS A 273 -4.93 36.02 14.44
CA HIS A 273 -4.86 36.52 15.81
C HIS A 273 -4.28 37.93 15.88
N GLN A 274 -3.17 38.19 15.17
CA GLN A 274 -2.57 39.54 15.13
C GLN A 274 -3.55 40.57 14.59
N LYS A 275 -4.27 40.26 13.51
CA LYS A 275 -5.31 41.14 12.95
C LYS A 275 -6.44 41.43 13.96
N ARG A 276 -6.85 40.45 14.77
CA ARG A 276 -7.88 40.65 15.80
C ARG A 276 -7.40 41.54 16.96
N ILE A 277 -6.11 41.45 17.32
CA ILE A 277 -5.46 42.34 18.28
C ILE A 277 -5.38 43.76 17.70
N ASP A 278 -4.89 43.90 16.46
CA ASP A 278 -4.72 45.20 15.80
C ASP A 278 -6.06 45.92 15.59
N ASN A 279 -7.16 45.18 15.38
CA ASN A 279 -8.51 45.71 15.23
C ASN A 279 -9.24 45.96 16.56
N GLY A 280 -8.55 45.82 17.72
CA GLY A 280 -9.13 46.09 19.04
C GLY A 280 -10.26 45.14 19.45
N THR A 281 -10.35 43.96 18.81
CA THR A 281 -11.43 42.99 19.05
C THR A 281 -11.10 42.03 20.21
N ILE A 282 -9.85 42.00 20.68
CA ILE A 282 -9.37 41.21 21.81
C ILE A 282 -8.40 42.08 22.60
N ASP A 283 -8.68 42.33 23.89
CA ASP A 283 -7.74 43.02 24.77
C ASP A 283 -6.48 42.16 24.94
N ALA A 284 -5.32 42.76 24.64
CA ALA A 284 -4.00 42.14 24.70
C ALA A 284 -3.64 41.53 26.08
N ALA A 285 -4.39 41.87 27.13
CA ALA A 285 -4.20 41.40 28.50
C ALA A 285 -4.81 40.03 28.82
N SER A 286 -5.58 39.42 27.90
CA SER A 286 -6.25 38.12 28.12
C SER A 286 -5.45 36.88 27.70
N VAL A 287 -4.19 37.06 27.29
CA VAL A 287 -3.32 35.98 26.81
C VAL A 287 -2.08 35.88 27.71
N THR A 288 -2.25 35.24 28.85
CA THR A 288 -1.19 34.60 29.63
C THR A 288 -1.60 33.17 29.93
#